data_AF-A0A6P0U685-F1
#
_entry.id   AF-A0A6P0U685-F1
#
_cell.length_a   1.000
_cell.length_b   1.000
_cell.length_c   1.000
_cell.angle_alpha   90.00
_cell.angle_beta   90.00
_cell.angle_gamma   90.00
#
_symmetry.space_group_name_H-M   'P 1'
#
loop_
_entity.id
_entity.type
_entity.pdbx_description
1 polymer ?
#
loop_
_entity_poly.entity_id
_entity_poly.type
_entity_poly.pdbx_seq_one_letter_code
_entity_poly.pdbx_strand_id
1 'polypeptide(L)'
;MVGGFNEHFFSDYQDVDLCLKLKKNGKRIVFTPRSVLINHQSEKHRQRNYDVVDYMLLLDQWQIDMDLGDPYYNLNFDIQRNDYTVVL
;
A
#
# COMPACT_ATOMS: atom_id res chain seq x y z
N MET A 1 11.18 -10.72 -12.10
CA MET A 1 10.17 -11.26 -11.17
C MET A 1 10.66 -10.99 -9.76
N VAL A 2 9.77 -10.80 -8.78
CA VAL A 2 10.14 -10.34 -7.42
C VAL A 2 10.06 -11.44 -6.34
N GLY A 3 10.08 -12.72 -6.74
CA GLY A 3 10.02 -13.84 -5.81
C GLY A 3 8.63 -14.19 -5.27
N GLY A 4 7.57 -13.50 -5.72
CA GLY A 4 6.19 -13.75 -5.28
C GLY A 4 5.81 -13.01 -3.99
N PHE A 5 4.68 -13.39 -3.42
CA PHE A 5 4.21 -12.85 -2.14
C PHE A 5 5.07 -13.35 -0.98
N ASN A 6 5.21 -12.53 0.06
CA ASN A 6 5.78 -12.98 1.32
C ASN A 6 4.70 -13.74 2.11
N GLU A 7 4.89 -15.06 2.27
CA GLU A 7 3.93 -15.96 2.94
C GLU A 7 3.82 -15.73 4.45
N HIS A 8 4.64 -14.84 5.03
CA HIS A 8 4.54 -14.46 6.44
C HIS A 8 3.45 -13.42 6.73
N PHE A 9 2.92 -12.73 5.72
CA PHE A 9 1.74 -11.88 5.87
C PHE A 9 0.48 -12.74 5.84
N PHE A 10 -0.32 -12.69 6.89
CA PHE A 10 -1.48 -13.59 7.05
C PHE A 10 -2.80 -12.94 6.60
N SER A 11 -3.06 -11.73 7.07
CA SER A 11 -4.34 -11.02 6.92
C SER A 11 -4.21 -9.80 6.02
N ASP A 12 -3.16 -9.00 6.22
CA ASP A 12 -3.03 -7.65 5.67
C ASP A 12 -1.67 -7.43 4.97
N TYR A 13 -1.59 -6.33 4.21
CA TYR A 13 -0.37 -5.76 3.61
C TYR A 13 0.38 -6.61 2.58
N GLN A 14 -0.15 -7.76 2.14
CA GLN A 14 0.48 -8.56 1.07
C GLN A 14 0.65 -7.75 -0.23
N ASP A 15 -0.32 -6.88 -0.53
CA ASP A 15 -0.33 -6.01 -1.70
C ASP A 15 0.69 -4.87 -1.59
N VAL A 16 0.83 -4.27 -0.40
CA VAL A 16 1.83 -3.24 -0.10
C VAL A 16 3.25 -3.80 -0.25
N ASP A 17 3.53 -4.96 0.35
CA ASP A 17 4.82 -5.66 0.20
C ASP A 17 5.16 -5.94 -1.27
N LEU A 18 4.20 -6.50 -2.03
CA LEU A 18 4.40 -6.77 -3.45
C LEU A 18 4.71 -5.49 -4.25
N CYS A 19 3.99 -4.40 -3.96
CA CYS A 19 4.19 -3.10 -4.61
C CYS A 19 5.59 -2.54 -4.32
N LEU A 20 6.04 -2.58 -3.07
CA LEU A 20 7.36 -2.11 -2.68
C LEU A 20 8.50 -2.95 -3.28
N LYS A 21 8.34 -4.29 -3.31
CA LYS A 21 9.27 -5.19 -4.02
C LYS A 21 9.39 -4.84 -5.51
N LEU A 22 8.27 -4.59 -6.19
CA LEU A 22 8.25 -4.19 -7.59
C LEU A 22 8.98 -2.85 -7.80
N LYS A 23 8.69 -1.85 -6.97
CA LYS A 23 9.36 -0.54 -7.00
C LYS A 23 10.88 -0.66 -6.82
N LYS A 24 11.32 -1.42 -5.81
CA LYS A 24 12.76 -1.68 -5.54
C LYS A 24 13.48 -2.40 -6.70
N ASN A 25 12.73 -3.14 -7.52
CA ASN A 25 13.20 -3.78 -8.75
C ASN A 25 13.04 -2.90 -10.01
N GLY A 26 12.89 -1.57 -9.84
CA GLY A 26 12.79 -0.61 -10.94
C GLY A 26 11.51 -0.73 -11.76
N LYS A 27 10.45 -1.33 -11.21
CA LYS A 27 9.13 -1.42 -11.88
C LYS A 27 8.23 -0.26 -11.46
N ARG A 28 7.24 0.02 -12.31
CA ARG A 28 6.21 1.04 -12.08
C ARG A 28 4.89 0.39 -11.74
N ILE A 29 4.16 0.99 -10.80
CA ILE A 29 2.80 0.61 -10.44
C ILE A 29 1.87 1.58 -11.19
N VAL A 30 0.93 1.05 -11.98
CA VAL A 30 0.08 1.85 -12.86
C VAL A 30 -1.37 1.46 -12.65
N PHE A 31 -2.19 2.44 -12.28
CA PHE A 31 -3.64 2.35 -12.28
C PHE A 31 -4.20 2.68 -13.68
N THR A 32 -5.26 1.99 -14.10
CA THR A 32 -6.02 2.35 -15.30
C THR A 32 -7.52 2.40 -15.00
N PRO A 33 -8.20 3.53 -15.31
CA PRO A 33 -9.64 3.63 -15.09
C PRO A 33 -10.45 2.85 -16.14
N ARG A 34 -9.80 2.26 -17.15
CA ARG A 34 -10.46 1.51 -18.23
C ARG A 34 -10.81 0.07 -17.84
N SER A 35 -10.25 -0.44 -16.75
CA SER A 35 -10.52 -1.77 -16.22
C SER A 35 -11.21 -1.63 -14.87
N VAL A 36 -12.39 -2.23 -14.72
CA VAL A 36 -13.18 -2.16 -13.49
C VAL A 36 -13.28 -3.55 -12.89
N LEU A 37 -12.82 -3.68 -11.65
CA LEU A 37 -13.00 -4.88 -10.83
C LEU A 37 -13.96 -4.55 -9.69
N ILE A 38 -15.04 -5.31 -9.57
CA ILE A 38 -16.02 -5.14 -8.49
C ILE A 38 -15.62 -6.06 -7.33
N ASN A 39 -15.30 -5.47 -6.18
CA ASN A 39 -15.00 -6.21 -4.96
C ASN A 39 -16.21 -6.18 -4.01
N HIS A 40 -16.81 -7.33 -3.76
CA HIS A 40 -17.95 -7.47 -2.83
C HIS A 40 -17.53 -7.63 -1.36
N GLN A 41 -16.23 -7.68 -1.07
CA GLN A 41 -15.69 -7.93 0.27
C GLN A 41 -15.15 -6.68 0.97
N SER A 42 -15.12 -5.53 0.30
CA SER A 42 -14.51 -4.29 0.83
C SER A 42 -15.15 -3.76 2.11
N GLU A 43 -16.40 -4.13 2.41
CA GLU A 43 -17.10 -3.66 3.63
C GLU A 43 -16.65 -4.38 4.91
N LYS A 44 -16.05 -5.57 4.80
CA LYS A 44 -15.71 -6.41 5.97
C LYS A 44 -14.40 -6.00 6.67
N HIS A 45 -13.46 -5.43 5.92
CA HIS A 45 -12.11 -5.08 6.41
C HIS A 45 -12.02 -3.70 7.10
N ARG A 46 -13.11 -2.93 7.17
CA ARG A 46 -13.13 -1.63 7.87
C ARG A 46 -13.27 -1.75 9.40
N GLN A 47 -13.26 -2.97 9.95
CA GLN A 47 -13.37 -3.22 11.38
C GLN A 47 -11.99 -3.09 12.05
N ARG A 48 -11.68 -1.87 12.51
CA ARG A 48 -10.78 -1.37 13.60
C ARG A 48 -9.56 -2.15 14.14
N ASN A 49 -9.30 -3.40 13.80
CA ASN A 49 -8.20 -4.19 14.32
C ASN A 49 -7.37 -4.72 13.14
N TYR A 50 -6.36 -3.97 12.74
CA TYR A 50 -5.32 -4.49 11.84
C TYR A 50 -4.56 -5.60 12.58
N ASP A 51 -4.09 -6.60 11.83
CA ASP A 51 -3.24 -7.63 12.42
C ASP A 51 -1.90 -6.99 12.85
N VAL A 52 -1.64 -7.01 14.17
CA VAL A 52 -0.44 -6.39 14.75
C VAL A 52 0.82 -7.10 14.24
N VAL A 53 0.77 -8.41 14.00
CA VAL A 53 1.92 -9.17 13.50
C VAL A 53 2.25 -8.75 12.08
N ASP A 54 1.25 -8.66 11.21
CA ASP A 54 1.44 -8.20 9.83
C ASP A 54 1.91 -6.74 9.79
N TYR A 55 1.38 -5.89 10.67
CA TYR A 55 1.83 -4.51 10.76
C TYR A 55 3.30 -4.42 11.19
N MET A 56 3.71 -5.16 12.23
CA MET A 56 5.11 -5.19 12.67
C MET A 56 6.04 -5.75 11.59
N LEU A 57 5.61 -6.77 10.85
CA LEU A 57 6.35 -7.32 9.71
C LEU A 57 6.51 -6.30 8.59
N LEU A 58 5.47 -5.53 8.29
CA LEU A 58 5.55 -4.45 7.30
C LEU A 58 6.58 -3.39 7.72
N LEU A 59 6.54 -2.93 8.98
CA LEU A 59 7.50 -1.93 9.47
C LEU A 59 8.94 -2.47 9.44
N ASP A 60 9.16 -3.71 9.92
CA ASP A 60 10.49 -4.34 9.92
C ASP A 60 11.09 -4.40 8.51
N GLN A 61 10.28 -4.73 7.51
CA GLN A 61 10.74 -4.86 6.13
C GLN A 61 10.86 -3.54 5.37
N TRP A 62 9.96 -2.58 5.65
CA TRP A 62 9.69 -1.49 4.71
C TRP A 62 9.61 -0.09 5.32
N GLN A 63 9.79 0.08 6.64
CA GLN A 63 9.73 1.41 7.28
C GLN A 63 10.58 2.45 6.54
N ILE A 64 11.85 2.13 6.27
CA ILE A 64 12.78 3.07 5.61
C ILE A 64 12.28 3.46 4.21
N ASP A 65 11.80 2.48 3.43
CA ASP A 65 11.32 2.72 2.06
C ASP A 65 10.02 3.56 2.06
N MET A 66 9.19 3.42 3.10
CA MET A 66 7.96 4.21 3.28
C MET A 66 8.25 5.62 3.80
N ASP A 67 9.23 5.78 4.68
CA ASP A 67 9.65 7.09 5.23
C ASP A 67 10.25 8.02 4.17
N LEU A 68 10.80 7.45 3.08
CA LEU A 68 11.22 8.22 1.90
C LEU A 68 10.05 8.83 1.12
N GLY A 69 8.81 8.46 1.46
CA GLY A 69 7.59 8.97 0.86
C GLY A 69 7.14 8.18 -0.38
N ASP A 70 5.85 8.31 -0.67
CA ASP A 70 5.26 7.76 -1.90
C ASP A 70 5.53 8.70 -3.08
N PRO A 71 6.34 8.29 -4.08
CA PRO A 71 6.61 9.12 -5.26
C PRO A 71 5.38 9.32 -6.16
N TYR A 72 4.31 8.56 -5.95
CA TYR A 72 3.05 8.75 -6.67
C TYR A 72 2.11 9.74 -5.97
N TYR A 73 2.39 10.12 -4.72
CA TYR A 73 1.57 11.07 -3.98
C TYR A 73 1.74 12.49 -4.53
N ASN A 74 0.63 13.19 -4.75
CA ASN A 74 0.65 14.57 -5.19
C ASN A 74 1.01 15.48 -4.01
N LEU A 75 2.17 16.14 -4.07
CA LEU A 75 2.67 17.03 -3.02
C LEU A 75 1.76 18.23 -2.73
N ASN A 76 0.81 18.54 -3.61
CA ASN A 76 -0.17 19.60 -3.35
C ASN A 76 -1.31 19.16 -2.43
N PHE A 77 -1.47 17.86 -2.14
CA PHE A 77 -2.51 17.35 -1.26
C PHE A 77 -2.08 17.32 0.21
N ASP A 78 -3.03 17.53 1.10
CA ASP A 78 -2.82 17.42 2.54
C ASP A 78 -2.62 15.95 2.93
N ILE A 79 -1.39 15.58 3.30
CA ILE A 79 -1.04 14.20 3.69
C ILE A 79 -1.77 13.70 4.94
N GLN A 80 -2.30 14.61 5.77
CA GLN A 80 -3.07 14.26 6.96
C GLN A 80 -4.55 13.99 6.63
N ARG A 81 -4.98 14.25 5.40
CA ARG A 81 -6.36 14.08 4.95
C ARG A 81 -6.42 13.14 3.75
N ASN A 82 -7.46 12.31 3.74
CA ASN A 82 -7.73 11.38 2.64
C ASN A 82 -8.93 11.85 1.79
N ASP A 83 -9.08 13.17 1.62
CA ASP A 83 -10.17 13.80 0.87
C ASP A 83 -9.67 14.63 -0.32
N TYR A 84 -8.38 14.51 -0.65
CA TYR A 84 -7.71 15.23 -1.74
C TYR A 84 -7.75 16.76 -1.61
N THR A 85 -7.90 17.28 -0.37
CA THR A 85 -7.76 18.71 -0.08
C THR A 85 -6.38 19.21 -0.50
N VAL A 86 -6.33 20.36 -1.18
CA VAL A 86 -5.08 21.01 -1.56
C VAL A 86 -4.59 21.91 -0.42
N VAL A 87 -3.29 21.83 -0.10
CA VAL A 87 -2.63 22.73 0.85
C VAL A 87 -2.32 24.04 0.13
N LEU A 88 -2.94 25.16 0.55
CA LEU A 88 -2.67 26.51 0.04
C LEU A 88 -1.45 27.14 0.71
#